data_AF-A0A936X119-F1
#
_entry.id   AF-A0A936X119-F1
#
_cell.length_a   1.000
_cell.length_b   1.000
_cell.length_c   1.000
_cell.angle_alpha   90.00
_cell.angle_beta   90.00
_cell.angle_gamma   90.00
#
_symmetry.space_group_name_H-M   'P 1'
#
loop_
_entity.id
_entity.type
_entity.pdbx_description
1 polymer ?
#
loop_
_entity_poly.entity_id
_entity_poly.type
_entity_poly.pdbx_seq_one_letter_code
_entity_poly.pdbx_strand_id
1 'polypeptide(L)'
;MNLGLLEDANKTFTEGYNISVNAKALFSILQTRLQLSRVLTLQKKFKEAKPLLEQSYKEAFESKNPTQIEIALDYMARFYEESGDYKNGLKYYKEYKEIADSMASAQNKDYAVEQEVKFETAKKESQIKQLEADKKIQELSLKQKNIWNYLLAASALIAIIIAALSYRTYSQKRKLQQLRINELEAEKKLTATEAVLKGEEQERTRLATDLHDGLG
;
A
#
# COMPACT_ATOMS: atom_id res chain seq x y z
N MET A 1 58.38 -5.49 -24.96
CA MET A 1 57.22 -4.92 -25.67
C MET A 1 57.24 -5.44 -27.09
N ASN A 2 56.16 -6.08 -27.56
CA ASN A 2 56.14 -6.67 -28.90
C ASN A 2 55.85 -5.58 -29.95
N LEU A 3 56.87 -5.18 -30.70
CA LEU A 3 56.78 -4.09 -31.69
C LEU A 3 55.74 -4.36 -32.78
N GLY A 4 55.54 -5.62 -33.17
CA GLY A 4 54.52 -6.00 -34.17
C GLY A 4 53.09 -5.68 -33.72
N LEU A 5 52.77 -5.88 -32.44
CA LEU A 5 51.44 -5.58 -31.91
C LEU A 5 51.16 -4.08 -31.87
N LEU A 6 52.19 -3.24 -31.69
CA LEU A 6 52.02 -1.78 -31.72
C LEU A 6 51.83 -1.26 -33.14
N GLU A 7 52.46 -1.90 -34.13
CA GLU A 7 52.30 -1.54 -35.53
C GLU A 7 50.89 -1.86 -36.03
N ASP A 8 50.37 -3.04 -35.70
CA ASP A 8 48.98 -3.42 -35.96
C ASP A 8 48.01 -2.47 -35.26
N ALA A 9 48.22 -2.18 -33.97
CA ALA A 9 47.39 -1.23 -33.23
C ALA A 9 47.41 0.16 -33.87
N ASN A 10 48.57 0.65 -34.31
CA ASN A 10 48.69 1.94 -34.98
C ASN A 10 47.86 1.98 -36.27
N LYS A 11 47.93 0.92 -37.07
CA LYS A 11 47.11 0.79 -38.29
C LYS A 11 45.61 0.82 -37.95
N THR A 12 45.17 0.00 -37.00
CA THR A 12 43.76 -0.09 -36.60
C THR A 12 43.22 1.24 -36.07
N PHE A 13 43.96 1.93 -35.18
CA PHE A 13 43.51 3.21 -34.66
C PHE A 13 43.57 4.34 -35.69
N THR A 14 44.48 4.28 -36.65
CA THR A 14 44.50 5.21 -37.79
C THR A 14 43.27 5.04 -38.66
N GLU A 15 42.91 3.80 -39.00
CA GLU A 15 41.68 3.49 -39.74
C GLU A 15 40.43 3.96 -38.96
N GLY A 16 40.35 3.64 -37.66
CA GLY A 16 39.25 4.07 -36.79
C GLY A 16 39.12 5.60 -36.68
N TYR A 17 40.24 6.31 -36.60
CA TYR A 17 40.27 7.78 -36.62
C TYR A 17 39.72 8.32 -37.94
N ASN A 18 40.18 7.81 -39.09
CA ASN A 18 39.72 8.23 -40.40
C ASN A 18 38.20 7.99 -40.59
N ILE A 19 37.72 6.83 -40.15
CA ILE A 19 36.28 6.52 -40.15
C ILE A 19 35.50 7.52 -39.29
N SER A 20 36.01 7.82 -38.08
CA SER A 20 35.37 8.76 -37.16
C SER A 20 35.29 10.18 -37.73
N VAL A 21 36.35 10.62 -38.41
CA VAL A 21 36.41 11.91 -39.11
C VAL A 21 35.41 11.95 -40.26
N ASN A 22 35.36 10.90 -41.09
CA ASN A 22 34.42 10.80 -42.20
C ASN A 22 32.96 10.79 -41.71
N ALA A 23 32.70 10.13 -40.58
CA ALA A 23 31.39 10.10 -39.92
C ALA A 23 31.05 11.40 -39.18
N LYS A 24 31.98 12.36 -39.05
CA LYS A 24 31.84 13.60 -38.28
C LYS A 24 31.44 13.37 -36.82
N ALA A 25 31.82 12.23 -36.26
CA ALA A 25 31.46 11.83 -34.90
C ALA A 25 32.47 12.39 -33.89
N LEU A 26 32.26 13.62 -33.42
CA LEU A 26 33.20 14.36 -32.56
C LEU A 26 33.72 13.55 -31.35
N PHE A 27 32.83 12.82 -30.67
CA PHE A 27 33.23 11.95 -29.56
C PHE A 27 34.17 10.83 -30.01
N SER A 28 33.83 10.13 -31.08
CA SER A 28 34.65 9.05 -31.64
C SER A 28 35.98 9.56 -32.17
N ILE A 29 36.02 10.76 -32.76
CA ILE A 29 37.25 11.44 -33.20
C ILE A 29 38.18 11.67 -32.00
N LEU A 30 37.65 12.22 -30.90
CA LEU A 30 38.43 12.47 -29.70
C LEU A 30 39.00 11.17 -29.11
N GLN A 31 38.16 10.13 -28.98
CA GLN A 31 38.57 8.84 -28.42
C GLN A 31 39.61 8.14 -29.28
N THR A 32 39.38 8.02 -30.59
CA THR A 32 40.31 7.34 -31.50
C THR A 32 41.64 8.09 -31.61
N ARG A 33 41.62 9.43 -31.58
CA ARG A 33 42.85 10.25 -31.58
C ARG A 33 43.65 10.11 -30.28
N LEU A 34 43.00 10.01 -29.12
CA LEU A 34 43.67 9.71 -27.85
C LEU A 34 44.34 8.33 -27.87
N GLN A 35 43.64 7.31 -28.38
CA GLN A 35 44.19 5.96 -28.51
C GLN A 35 45.37 5.91 -29.49
N LEU A 36 45.27 6.57 -30.64
CA LEU A 36 46.34 6.69 -31.61
C LEU A 36 47.58 7.39 -31.00
N SER A 37 47.37 8.50 -30.29
CA SER A 37 48.43 9.18 -29.54
C SER A 37 49.11 8.23 -28.54
N ARG A 38 48.34 7.45 -27.77
CA ARG A 38 48.90 6.48 -26.83
C ARG A 38 49.76 5.43 -27.51
N VAL A 39 49.31 4.88 -28.64
CA VAL A 39 50.09 3.90 -29.39
C VAL A 39 51.38 4.50 -29.93
N LEU A 40 51.33 5.70 -30.51
CA LEU A 40 52.53 6.42 -30.98
C LEU A 40 53.51 6.72 -29.83
N THR A 41 52.99 7.06 -28.65
CA THR A 41 53.78 7.26 -27.43
C THR A 41 54.53 5.99 -27.03
N LEU A 42 53.84 4.84 -27.05
CA LEU A 42 54.44 3.55 -26.73
C LEU A 42 55.47 3.10 -27.77
N GLN A 43 55.28 3.49 -29.04
CA GLN A 43 56.27 3.34 -30.11
C GLN A 43 57.45 4.33 -30.00
N LYS A 44 57.49 5.18 -28.97
CA LYS A 44 58.49 6.24 -28.77
C LYS A 44 58.49 7.31 -29.88
N LYS A 45 57.41 7.39 -30.67
CA LYS A 45 57.18 8.42 -31.71
C LYS A 45 56.57 9.69 -31.10
N PHE A 46 57.26 10.29 -30.14
CA PHE A 46 56.73 11.40 -29.35
C PHE A 46 56.38 12.64 -30.18
N LYS A 47 57.12 12.91 -31.26
CA LYS A 47 56.86 14.05 -32.15
C LYS A 47 55.52 13.94 -32.88
N GLU A 48 55.09 12.72 -33.20
CA GLU A 48 53.81 12.45 -33.86
C GLU A 48 52.66 12.38 -32.85
N ALA A 49 52.91 11.79 -31.67
CA ALA A 49 51.91 11.65 -30.61
C ALA A 49 51.48 12.99 -29.99
N LYS A 50 52.44 13.88 -29.75
CA LYS A 50 52.22 15.16 -29.03
C LYS A 50 51.11 16.03 -29.64
N PRO A 51 51.11 16.38 -30.94
CA PRO A 51 50.08 17.26 -31.50
C PRO A 51 48.68 16.63 -31.44
N LEU A 52 48.58 15.31 -31.64
CA LEU A 52 47.30 14.59 -31.53
C LEU A 52 46.75 14.64 -30.11
N LEU A 53 47.63 14.52 -29.12
CA LEU A 53 47.27 14.58 -27.71
C LEU A 53 46.87 15.99 -27.28
N GLU A 54 47.64 17.01 -27.66
CA GLU A 54 47.35 18.41 -27.35
C GLU A 54 46.02 18.86 -27.96
N GLN A 55 45.71 18.40 -29.17
CA GLN A 55 44.42 18.66 -29.81
C GLN A 55 43.27 17.98 -29.04
N SER A 56 43.40 16.69 -28.71
CA SER A 56 42.38 15.99 -27.91
C SER A 56 42.18 16.62 -26.53
N TYR A 57 43.27 17.05 -25.88
CA TYR A 57 43.21 17.76 -24.61
C TYR A 57 42.44 19.07 -24.74
N LYS A 58 42.75 19.89 -25.75
CA LYS A 58 42.03 21.14 -25.99
C LYS A 58 40.53 20.91 -26.21
N GLU A 59 40.17 19.95 -27.07
CA GLU A 59 38.77 19.64 -27.36
C GLU A 59 38.02 19.09 -26.12
N ALA A 60 38.69 18.27 -25.29
CA ALA A 60 38.12 17.80 -24.02
C ALA A 60 37.82 18.95 -23.06
N PHE A 61 38.69 19.94 -22.95
CA PHE A 61 38.46 21.13 -22.12
C PHE A 61 37.35 22.02 -22.69
N GLU A 62 37.28 22.18 -24.02
CA GLU A 62 36.23 22.95 -24.69
C GLU A 62 34.84 22.30 -24.56
N SER A 63 34.79 20.97 -24.47
CA SER A 63 33.52 20.25 -24.27
C SER A 63 32.93 20.44 -22.88
N LYS A 64 33.73 20.92 -21.91
CA LYS A 64 33.37 21.08 -20.49
C LYS A 64 32.81 19.79 -19.86
N ASN A 65 33.12 18.64 -20.43
CA ASN A 65 32.68 17.34 -19.95
C ASN A 65 33.76 16.76 -19.02
N PRO A 66 33.49 16.63 -17.70
CA PRO A 66 34.49 16.17 -16.73
C PRO A 66 35.10 14.80 -17.08
N THR A 67 34.31 13.88 -17.64
CA THR A 67 34.79 12.57 -18.08
C THR A 67 35.80 12.69 -19.23
N GLN A 68 35.53 13.55 -20.20
CA GLN A 68 36.48 13.74 -21.32
C GLN A 68 37.76 14.43 -20.85
N ILE A 69 37.63 15.39 -19.93
CA ILE A 69 38.75 16.10 -19.34
C ILE A 69 39.62 15.13 -18.52
N GLU A 70 39.00 14.30 -17.67
CA GLU A 70 39.67 13.27 -16.86
C GLU A 70 40.47 12.31 -17.74
N ILE A 71 39.85 11.75 -18.78
CA ILE A 71 40.53 10.86 -19.74
C ILE A 71 41.70 11.60 -20.41
N ALA A 72 41.50 12.82 -20.92
CA ALA A 72 42.56 13.55 -21.61
C ALA A 72 43.77 13.86 -20.69
N LEU A 73 43.51 14.18 -19.42
CA LEU A 73 44.55 14.41 -18.41
C LEU A 73 45.35 13.14 -18.09
N ASP A 74 44.70 11.98 -18.00
CA ASP A 74 45.40 10.69 -17.84
C ASP A 74 46.35 10.41 -19.00
N TYR A 75 45.90 10.64 -20.25
CA TYR A 75 46.74 10.43 -21.43
C TYR A 75 47.91 11.42 -21.47
N MET A 76 47.70 12.68 -21.06
CA MET A 76 48.78 13.67 -20.90
C MET A 76 49.80 13.24 -19.86
N ALA A 77 49.36 12.82 -18.69
CA ALA A 77 50.24 12.33 -17.63
C ALA A 77 51.13 11.18 -18.13
N ARG A 78 50.52 10.17 -18.75
CA ARG A 78 51.22 9.00 -19.30
C ARG A 78 52.16 9.36 -20.46
N PHE A 79 51.80 10.30 -21.31
CA PHE A 79 52.67 10.77 -22.38
C PHE A 79 53.95 11.40 -21.84
N TYR A 80 53.81 12.30 -20.87
CA TYR A 80 54.95 12.99 -20.27
C TYR A 80 55.82 12.05 -19.43
N GLU A 81 55.23 11.07 -18.75
CA GLU A 81 55.97 9.99 -18.09
C GLU A 81 56.81 9.17 -19.08
N GLU A 82 56.20 8.71 -20.18
CA GLU A 82 56.86 7.86 -21.19
C GLU A 82 57.94 8.58 -22.00
N SER A 83 57.81 9.90 -22.15
CA SER A 83 58.79 10.79 -22.81
C SER A 83 59.90 11.27 -21.88
N GLY A 84 59.85 10.95 -20.58
CA GLY A 84 60.86 11.28 -19.58
C GLY A 84 60.71 12.65 -18.93
N ASP A 85 59.66 13.41 -19.26
CA ASP A 85 59.34 14.68 -18.63
C ASP A 85 58.40 14.47 -17.42
N TYR A 86 58.98 13.91 -16.37
CA TYR A 86 58.26 13.58 -15.15
C TYR A 86 57.64 14.80 -14.45
N LYS A 87 58.17 16.01 -14.69
CA LYS A 87 57.62 17.25 -14.11
C LYS A 87 56.23 17.53 -14.68
N ASN A 88 56.09 17.50 -16.00
CA ASN A 88 54.79 17.67 -16.65
C ASN A 88 53.89 16.44 -16.40
N GLY A 89 54.45 15.23 -16.37
CA GLY A 89 53.70 14.02 -16.03
C GLY A 89 53.01 14.13 -14.67
N LEU A 90 53.77 14.52 -13.64
CA LEU A 90 53.22 14.73 -12.29
C LEU A 90 52.18 15.86 -12.24
N LYS A 91 52.37 16.95 -12.99
CA LYS A 91 51.40 18.04 -13.07
C LYS A 91 50.06 17.53 -13.59
N TYR A 92 50.04 16.91 -14.76
CA TYR A 92 48.81 16.40 -15.37
C TYR A 92 48.19 15.26 -14.56
N TYR A 93 49.00 14.44 -13.88
CA TYR A 93 48.51 13.43 -12.96
C TYR A 93 47.78 14.02 -11.75
N LYS A 94 48.26 15.14 -11.20
CA LYS A 94 47.56 15.83 -10.09
C LYS A 94 46.23 16.41 -10.56
N GLU A 95 46.21 17.07 -11.70
CA GLU A 95 44.97 17.61 -12.29
C GLU A 95 43.96 16.48 -12.60
N TYR A 96 44.44 15.36 -13.16
CA TYR A 96 43.66 14.14 -13.35
C TYR A 96 43.03 13.67 -12.02
N LYS A 97 43.86 13.56 -10.98
CA LYS A 97 43.45 13.04 -9.68
C LYS A 97 42.40 13.93 -9.01
N GLU A 98 42.56 15.25 -9.10
CA GLU A 98 41.59 16.22 -8.59
C GLU A 98 40.21 16.07 -9.26
N ILE A 99 40.17 15.92 -10.58
CA ILE A 99 38.90 15.74 -11.31
C ILE A 99 38.29 14.37 -11.01
N ALA A 100 39.10 13.31 -11.00
CA ALA A 100 38.63 11.96 -10.69
C ALA A 100 38.02 11.88 -9.27
N ASP A 101 38.68 12.49 -8.29
CA ASP A 101 38.19 12.54 -6.90
C ASP A 101 36.90 13.36 -6.79
N SER A 102 36.80 14.49 -7.50
CA SER A 102 35.57 15.28 -7.55
C SER A 102 34.40 14.51 -8.18
N MET A 103 34.65 13.77 -9.26
CA MET A 103 33.62 12.97 -9.94
C MET A 103 33.15 11.81 -9.05
N ALA A 104 34.08 11.10 -8.41
CA ALA A 104 33.75 10.02 -7.48
C ALA A 104 32.93 10.55 -6.29
N SER A 105 33.29 11.72 -5.75
CA SER A 105 32.51 12.35 -4.68
C SER A 105 31.09 12.71 -5.12
N ALA A 106 30.91 13.22 -6.35
CA ALA A 106 29.58 13.52 -6.89
C ALA A 106 28.74 12.25 -7.07
N GLN A 107 29.32 11.20 -7.68
CA GLN A 107 28.64 9.92 -7.88
C GLN A 107 28.24 9.26 -6.55
N ASN A 108 29.11 9.31 -5.53
CA ASN A 108 28.80 8.79 -4.20
C ASN A 108 27.66 9.56 -3.54
N LYS A 109 27.61 10.89 -3.73
CA LYS A 109 26.50 11.71 -3.22
C LYS A 109 25.18 11.35 -3.90
N ASP A 110 25.18 11.19 -5.22
CA ASP A 110 23.98 10.82 -5.97
C ASP A 110 23.49 9.42 -5.57
N TYR A 111 24.40 8.47 -5.41
CA TYR A 111 24.08 7.13 -4.90
C TYR A 111 23.48 7.18 -3.49
N ALA A 112 24.05 7.97 -2.58
CA ALA A 112 23.52 8.14 -1.23
C ALA A 112 22.11 8.73 -1.23
N VAL A 113 21.85 9.74 -2.07
CA VAL A 113 20.50 10.31 -2.25
C VAL A 113 19.52 9.27 -2.79
N GLU A 114 19.92 8.47 -3.77
CA GLU A 114 19.08 7.40 -4.31
C GLU A 114 18.74 6.35 -3.24
N GLN A 115 19.70 5.95 -2.40
CA GLN A 115 19.47 5.01 -1.31
C GLN A 115 18.52 5.60 -0.26
N GLU A 116 18.68 6.87 0.11
CA GLU A 116 17.79 7.55 1.04
C GLU A 116 16.34 7.58 0.52
N VAL A 117 16.15 7.93 -0.75
CA VAL A 117 14.82 7.93 -1.39
C VAL A 117 14.19 6.54 -1.38
N LYS A 118 14.96 5.50 -1.72
CA LYS A 118 14.49 4.11 -1.67
C LYS A 118 14.09 3.68 -0.27
N PHE A 119 14.90 4.02 0.74
CA PHE A 119 14.62 3.72 2.13
C PHE A 119 13.35 4.40 2.62
N GLU A 120 13.21 5.73 2.40
CA GLU A 120 12.04 6.49 2.81
C GLU A 120 10.76 6.04 2.06
N THR A 121 10.90 5.61 0.80
CA THR A 121 9.79 5.02 0.03
C THR A 121 9.36 3.69 0.65
N ALA A 122 10.29 2.77 0.91
CA ALA A 122 9.99 1.48 1.52
C ALA A 122 9.35 1.63 2.91
N LYS A 123 9.82 2.61 3.70
CA LYS A 123 9.25 2.96 5.01
C LYS A 123 7.81 3.46 4.89
N LYS A 124 7.52 4.37 3.95
CA LYS A 124 6.16 4.85 3.68
C LYS A 124 5.23 3.73 3.21
N GLU A 125 5.70 2.87 2.30
CA GLU A 125 4.92 1.71 1.85
C GLU A 125 4.60 0.76 3.00
N SER A 126 5.55 0.51 3.90
CA SER A 126 5.32 -0.29 5.10
C SER A 126 4.28 0.36 6.02
N GLN A 127 4.34 1.67 6.24
CA GLN A 127 3.34 2.41 7.02
C GLN A 127 1.96 2.37 6.38
N ILE A 128 1.86 2.52 5.05
CA ILE A 128 0.59 2.41 4.32
C ILE A 128 -0.02 1.02 4.52
N LYS A 129 0.77 -0.05 4.34
CA LYS A 129 0.29 -1.43 4.56
C LYS A 129 -0.20 -1.64 5.99
N GLN A 130 0.47 -1.07 6.98
CA GLN A 130 0.03 -1.15 8.37
C GLN A 130 -1.29 -0.41 8.59
N LEU A 131 -1.41 0.83 8.09
CA LEU A 131 -2.64 1.62 8.19
C LEU A 131 -3.82 0.96 7.47
N GLU A 132 -3.58 0.32 6.32
CA GLU A 132 -4.61 -0.44 5.60
C GLU A 132 -5.07 -1.67 6.39
N ALA A 133 -4.14 -2.38 7.02
CA ALA A 133 -4.46 -3.51 7.90
C ALA A 133 -5.30 -3.05 9.11
N ASP A 134 -4.89 -1.97 9.76
CA ASP A 134 -5.61 -1.40 10.92
C ASP A 134 -7.01 -0.93 10.51
N LYS A 135 -7.14 -0.27 9.36
CA LYS A 135 -8.44 0.14 8.81
C LYS A 135 -9.35 -1.05 8.57
N LYS A 136 -8.82 -2.13 7.99
CA LYS A 136 -9.60 -3.36 7.74
C LYS A 136 -10.06 -4.01 9.05
N ILE A 137 -9.21 -4.03 10.09
CA ILE A 137 -9.58 -4.52 11.42
C ILE A 137 -10.71 -3.67 12.02
N GLN A 138 -10.61 -2.34 11.93
CA GLN A 138 -11.66 -1.43 12.42
C GLN A 138 -12.99 -1.64 11.68
N GLU A 139 -12.97 -1.78 10.35
CA GLU A 139 -14.17 -2.06 9.55
C GLU A 139 -14.84 -3.39 9.94
N LEU A 140 -14.04 -4.44 10.18
CA LEU A 140 -14.56 -5.72 10.66
C LEU A 140 -15.16 -5.61 12.06
N SER A 141 -14.50 -4.89 12.98
CA SER A 141 -15.01 -4.63 14.33
C SER A 141 -16.34 -3.87 14.28
N LEU A 142 -16.46 -2.87 13.41
CA LEU A 142 -17.68 -2.09 13.24
C LEU A 142 -18.82 -2.95 12.68
N LYS A 143 -18.55 -3.78 11.66
CA LYS A 143 -19.53 -4.74 11.13
C LYS A 143 -20.01 -5.71 12.22
N GLN A 144 -19.10 -6.23 13.03
CA GLN A 144 -19.45 -7.13 14.13
C GLN A 144 -20.33 -6.45 15.18
N LYS A 145 -20.00 -5.20 15.57
CA LYS A 145 -20.86 -4.39 16.45
C LYS A 145 -22.25 -4.16 15.87
N ASN A 146 -22.35 -3.87 14.58
CA ASN A 146 -23.64 -3.67 13.92
C ASN A 146 -24.48 -4.95 13.91
N ILE A 147 -23.86 -6.12 13.67
CA ILE A 147 -24.54 -7.41 13.76
C ILE A 147 -25.09 -7.64 15.18
N TRP A 148 -24.29 -7.37 16.21
CA TRP A 148 -24.74 -7.49 17.61
C TRP A 148 -25.88 -6.52 17.93
N ASN A 149 -25.82 -5.27 17.44
CA ASN A 149 -26.90 -4.30 17.60
C ASN A 149 -28.19 -4.77 16.93
N TYR A 150 -28.12 -5.35 15.72
CA TYR A 150 -29.29 -5.91 15.04
C TYR A 150 -29.87 -7.12 15.77
N LEU A 151 -29.02 -8.02 16.27
CA LEU A 151 -29.45 -9.15 17.09
C LEU A 151 -30.13 -8.70 18.38
N LEU A 152 -29.56 -7.71 19.07
CA LEU A 152 -30.17 -7.10 20.26
C LEU A 152 -31.53 -6.49 19.93
N ALA A 153 -31.62 -5.67 18.87
CA ALA A 153 -32.88 -5.07 18.45
C ALA A 153 -33.95 -6.11 18.09
N ALA A 154 -33.58 -7.15 17.34
CA ALA A 154 -34.47 -8.26 17.00
C ALA A 154 -34.94 -9.02 18.25
N SER A 155 -34.03 -9.31 19.18
CA SER A 155 -34.37 -10.00 20.43
C SER A 155 -35.33 -9.19 21.31
N ALA A 156 -35.13 -7.86 21.40
CA ALA A 156 -36.00 -6.96 22.14
C ALA A 156 -37.40 -6.91 21.50
N LEU A 157 -37.49 -6.86 20.16
CA LEU A 157 -38.75 -6.88 19.44
C LEU A 157 -39.52 -8.19 19.68
N ILE A 158 -38.83 -9.33 19.65
CA ILE A 158 -39.43 -10.64 19.95
C ILE A 158 -39.94 -10.66 21.40
N ALA A 159 -39.17 -10.18 22.37
CA ALA A 159 -39.59 -10.11 23.76
C ALA A 159 -40.86 -9.26 23.96
N ILE A 160 -40.96 -8.12 23.26
CA ILE A 160 -42.15 -7.25 23.27
C ILE A 160 -43.37 -8.01 22.70
N ILE A 161 -43.20 -8.71 21.58
CA ILE A 161 -44.28 -9.50 20.96
C ILE A 161 -44.77 -10.59 21.91
N ILE A 162 -43.85 -11.34 22.54
CA ILE A 162 -44.18 -12.37 23.52
C ILE A 162 -44.95 -11.76 24.70
N ALA A 163 -44.46 -10.66 25.27
CA ALA A 163 -45.12 -9.97 26.38
C ALA A 163 -46.54 -9.51 26.01
N ALA A 164 -46.73 -8.94 24.82
CA ALA A 164 -48.04 -8.51 24.33
C ALA A 164 -49.00 -9.69 24.15
N LEU A 165 -48.55 -10.81 23.58
CA LEU A 165 -49.34 -12.02 23.42
C LEU A 165 -49.73 -12.63 24.77
N SER A 166 -48.77 -12.76 25.70
CA SER A 166 -49.01 -13.27 27.05
C SER A 166 -50.03 -12.41 27.80
N TYR A 167 -49.91 -11.08 27.72
CA TYR A 167 -50.87 -10.15 28.32
C TYR A 167 -52.27 -10.31 27.73
N ARG A 168 -52.38 -10.43 26.40
CA ARG A 168 -53.66 -10.66 25.71
C ARG A 168 -54.30 -11.97 26.16
N THR A 169 -53.56 -13.07 26.20
CA THR A 169 -54.06 -14.38 26.62
C THR A 169 -54.49 -14.36 28.09
N TYR A 170 -53.72 -13.72 28.96
CA TYR A 170 -54.09 -13.57 30.38
C TYR A 170 -55.40 -12.78 30.54
N SER A 171 -55.54 -11.66 29.83
CA SER A 171 -56.76 -10.84 29.84
C SER A 171 -57.98 -11.61 29.33
N GLN A 172 -57.83 -12.39 28.25
CA GLN A 172 -58.90 -13.24 27.72
C GLN A 172 -59.33 -14.33 28.71
N LYS A 173 -58.39 -15.03 29.34
CA LYS A 173 -58.70 -16.03 30.36
C LYS A 173 -59.44 -15.42 31.54
N ARG A 174 -59.02 -14.24 32.00
CA ARG A 174 -59.67 -13.53 33.11
C ARG A 174 -61.10 -13.12 32.78
N LYS A 175 -61.34 -12.63 31.55
CA LYS A 175 -62.69 -12.33 31.05
C LYS A 175 -63.57 -13.58 30.99
N LEU A 176 -63.05 -14.69 30.49
CA LEU A 176 -63.78 -15.95 30.41
C LEU A 176 -64.13 -16.51 31.80
N GLN A 177 -63.18 -16.44 32.74
CA GLN A 177 -63.43 -16.82 34.14
C GLN A 177 -64.52 -15.95 34.77
N GLN A 178 -64.51 -14.63 34.54
CA GLN A 178 -65.55 -13.74 35.06
C GLN A 178 -66.92 -14.05 34.46
N LEU A 179 -67.00 -14.30 33.15
CA LEU A 179 -68.25 -14.71 32.50
C LEU A 179 -68.79 -16.02 33.11
N ARG A 180 -67.91 -16.99 33.36
CA ARG A 180 -68.29 -18.26 33.98
C ARG A 180 -68.79 -18.11 35.42
N ILE A 181 -68.17 -17.22 36.20
CA ILE A 181 -68.63 -16.87 37.55
C ILE A 181 -70.04 -16.27 37.48
N ASN A 182 -70.26 -15.31 36.59
CA ASN A 182 -71.56 -14.65 36.44
C ASN A 182 -72.65 -15.64 35.98
N GLU A 183 -72.32 -16.58 35.08
CA GLU A 183 -73.23 -17.63 34.62
C GLU A 183 -73.64 -18.58 35.77
N LEU A 184 -72.66 -19.02 36.57
CA LEU A 184 -72.92 -19.85 37.77
C LEU A 184 -73.76 -19.11 38.82
N GLU A 185 -73.55 -17.80 39.00
CA GLU A 185 -74.39 -16.98 39.90
C GLU A 185 -75.83 -16.88 39.40
N ALA A 186 -76.04 -16.72 38.08
CA ALA A 186 -77.37 -16.68 37.48
C ALA A 186 -78.09 -18.04 37.62
N GLU A 187 -77.39 -19.15 37.38
CA GLU A 187 -77.91 -20.51 37.56
C GLU A 187 -78.30 -20.79 39.02
N LYS A 188 -77.47 -20.36 39.99
CA LYS A 188 -77.80 -20.42 41.42
C LYS A 188 -79.04 -19.61 41.78
N LYS A 189 -79.22 -18.41 41.20
CA LYS A 189 -80.42 -17.60 41.43
C LYS A 189 -81.65 -18.26 40.84
N LEU A 190 -81.56 -18.84 39.64
CA LEU A 190 -82.65 -19.56 39.00
C LEU A 190 -83.08 -20.76 39.83
N THR A 191 -82.14 -21.62 40.23
CA THR A 191 -82.42 -22.79 41.07
C THR A 191 -83.00 -22.41 42.43
N ALA A 192 -82.51 -21.34 43.07
CA ALA A 192 -83.12 -20.82 44.30
C ALA A 192 -84.56 -20.30 44.06
N THR A 193 -84.79 -19.61 42.94
CA THR A 193 -86.12 -19.10 42.57
C THR A 193 -87.08 -20.26 42.28
N GLU A 194 -86.65 -21.28 41.52
CA GLU A 194 -87.40 -22.50 41.28
C GLU A 194 -87.73 -23.24 42.59
N ALA A 195 -86.79 -23.32 43.53
CA ALA A 195 -87.02 -23.92 44.83
C ALA A 195 -88.06 -23.14 45.65
N VAL A 196 -88.02 -21.80 45.63
CA VAL A 196 -89.03 -20.94 46.26
C VAL A 196 -90.39 -21.14 45.59
N LEU A 197 -90.47 -21.10 44.26
CA LEU A 197 -91.71 -21.30 43.51
C LEU A 197 -92.32 -22.68 43.79
N LYS A 198 -91.49 -23.74 43.83
CA LYS A 198 -91.94 -25.09 44.18
C LYS A 198 -92.44 -25.17 45.63
N GLY A 199 -91.80 -24.44 46.55
CA GLY A 199 -92.27 -24.29 47.92
C GLY A 199 -93.64 -23.60 48.00
N GLU A 200 -93.81 -22.49 47.26
CA GLU A 200 -95.10 -21.80 47.16
C GLU A 200 -96.19 -22.67 46.53
N GLU A 201 -95.88 -23.44 45.48
CA GLU A 201 -96.83 -24.39 44.85
C GLU A 201 -97.21 -25.52 45.80
N GLN A 202 -96.26 -26.07 46.56
CA GLN A 202 -96.54 -27.06 47.60
C GLN A 202 -97.44 -26.49 48.69
N GLU A 203 -97.22 -25.23 49.10
CA GLU A 203 -98.04 -24.56 50.11
C GLU A 203 -99.44 -24.24 49.58
N ARG A 204 -99.57 -23.82 48.31
CA ARG A 204 -100.87 -23.68 47.63
C ARG A 204 -101.62 -24.99 47.53
N THR A 205 -100.92 -26.08 47.22
CA THR A 205 -101.53 -27.41 47.14
C THR A 205 -101.98 -27.87 48.53
N ARG A 206 -101.16 -27.68 49.57
CA ARG A 206 -101.53 -27.95 50.97
C ARG A 206 -102.76 -27.15 51.38
N LEU A 207 -102.79 -25.85 51.11
CA LEU A 207 -103.94 -24.98 51.39
C LEU A 207 -105.20 -25.42 50.63
N ALA A 208 -105.08 -25.87 49.38
CA ALA A 208 -106.19 -26.39 48.60
C ALA A 208 -106.71 -27.74 49.15
N THR A 209 -105.82 -28.62 49.64
CA THR A 209 -106.19 -29.85 50.35
C THR A 209 -106.88 -29.55 51.68
N ASP A 210 -106.33 -28.63 52.49
CA ASP A 210 -106.93 -28.22 53.77
C ASP A 210 -108.30 -27.52 53.58
N LEU A 211 -108.47 -26.72 52.52
CA LEU A 211 -109.78 -26.13 52.16
C LEU A 211 -110.79 -27.19 51.68
N HIS A 212 -110.33 -28.29 51.08
CA HIS A 212 -111.17 -29.38 50.59
C HIS A 212 -111.69 -30.26 51.74
N ASP A 213 -110.84 -30.60 52.71
CA ASP A 213 -111.19 -31.42 53.87
C ASP A 213 -111.96 -30.64 54.96
N GLY A 214 -111.85 -29.31 54.98
CA GLY A 214 -112.61 -28.42 55.88
C GLY A 214 -114.06 -28.13 55.47
N LEU A 215 -114.51 -28.62 54.30
CA LEU A 215 -115.88 -28.44 53.77
C LEU A 215 -116.66 -29.76 53.63
N GLY A 216 -116.14 -30.86 54.19
CA GLY A 216 -116.80 -32.17 54.27
C GLY A 216 -117.60 -32.38 55.54
#